data_AF-A0A7S3M7E3-F1
#
_entry.id   AF-A0A7S3M7E3-F1
#
_cell.length_a   1.000
_cell.length_b   1.000
_cell.length_c   1.000
_cell.angle_alpha   90.00
_cell.angle_beta   90.00
_cell.angle_gamma   90.00
#
_symmetry.space_group_name_H-M   'P 1'
#
loop_
_entity.id
_entity.type
_entity.pdbx_description
1 polymer ?
#
loop_
_entity_poly.entity_id
_entity_poly.type
_entity_poly.pdbx_seq_one_letter_code
_entity_poly.pdbx_strand_id
1 'polypeptide(L)'
;GETVSIPFWVDDWKPASFYDKIVANYKAGLHTLCLLDIKTKEQTVENLMRGRPIYEPPRFMTVAQALVQLREIEKDRGEGIAADGTEVVGVARLGRDDQAVVFGTCAEVAEADL
;
A
#
# COMPACT_ATOMS: atom_id res chain seq x y z
N GLY A 1 -2.61 -6.97 15.28
CA GLY A 1 -2.61 -8.26 14.57
C GLY A 1 -1.29 -8.44 13.87
N GLU A 2 -1.21 -9.40 12.95
CA GLU A 2 -0.03 -9.61 12.10
C GLU A 2 0.20 -8.40 11.18
N THR A 3 1.44 -7.93 11.08
CA THR A 3 1.84 -6.86 10.14
C THR A 3 1.93 -7.41 8.72
N VAL A 4 1.54 -6.61 7.73
CA VAL A 4 1.61 -6.98 6.31
C VAL A 4 2.44 -5.99 5.51
N SER A 5 2.93 -6.42 4.34
CA SER A 5 3.56 -5.56 3.36
C SER A 5 2.71 -5.52 2.09
N ILE A 6 2.44 -4.33 1.57
CA ILE A 6 1.69 -4.11 0.33
C ILE A 6 2.69 -3.81 -0.79
N PRO A 7 2.97 -4.77 -1.69
CA PRO A 7 3.90 -4.56 -2.81
C PRO A 7 3.26 -3.70 -3.90
N PHE A 8 4.08 -3.01 -4.69
CA PHE A 8 3.62 -2.42 -5.95
C PHE A 8 3.10 -3.50 -6.89
N TRP A 9 1.94 -3.25 -7.48
CA TRP A 9 1.49 -4.00 -8.64
C TRP A 9 2.22 -3.58 -9.91
N VAL A 10 2.45 -4.57 -10.77
CA VAL A 10 2.92 -4.40 -12.16
C VAL A 10 1.96 -5.15 -13.10
N ASP A 11 2.02 -4.85 -14.39
CA ASP A 11 1.01 -5.29 -15.37
C ASP A 11 0.81 -6.82 -15.39
N ASP A 12 1.87 -7.59 -15.22
CA ASP A 12 1.88 -9.05 -15.25
C ASP A 12 1.85 -9.70 -13.85
N TRP A 13 1.87 -8.90 -12.77
CA TRP A 13 1.95 -9.42 -11.40
C TRP A 13 1.23 -8.53 -10.38
N LYS A 14 0.07 -9.02 -9.93
CA LYS A 14 -0.81 -8.39 -8.93
C LYS A 14 -1.08 -9.32 -7.74
N PRO A 15 -0.11 -9.53 -6.82
CA PRO A 15 -0.32 -10.38 -5.66
C PRO A 15 -1.38 -9.76 -4.73
N ALA A 16 -2.14 -10.63 -4.05
CA ALA A 16 -3.17 -10.21 -3.10
C ALA A 16 -3.12 -10.97 -1.76
N SER A 17 -2.09 -11.80 -1.53
CA SER A 17 -2.01 -12.66 -0.33
C SER A 17 -1.90 -11.89 0.98
N PHE A 18 -1.41 -10.64 0.95
CA PHE A 18 -1.40 -9.76 2.12
C PHE A 18 -2.81 -9.41 2.60
N TYR A 19 -3.78 -9.37 1.69
CA TYR A 19 -5.17 -9.03 2.00
C TYR A 19 -5.82 -10.11 2.89
N ASP A 20 -5.52 -11.39 2.67
CA ASP A 20 -6.01 -12.50 3.51
C ASP A 20 -5.64 -12.32 4.98
N LYS A 21 -4.44 -11.79 5.24
CA LYS A 21 -3.95 -11.52 6.60
C LYS A 21 -4.67 -10.32 7.24
N ILE A 22 -4.97 -9.28 6.46
CA ILE A 22 -5.75 -8.13 6.92
C ILE A 22 -7.16 -8.61 7.31
N VAL A 23 -7.80 -9.42 6.46
CA VAL A 23 -9.11 -10.03 6.74
C VAL A 23 -9.07 -10.87 8.01
N ALA A 24 -8.04 -11.71 8.19
CA ALA A 24 -7.89 -12.54 9.38
C ALA A 24 -7.77 -11.69 10.66
N ASN A 25 -6.96 -10.64 10.63
CA ASN A 25 -6.84 -9.70 11.75
C ASN A 25 -8.18 -8.99 12.04
N TYR A 26 -8.87 -8.52 11.00
CA TYR A 26 -10.15 -7.83 11.14
C TYR A 26 -11.23 -8.72 11.75
N LYS A 27 -11.37 -9.96 11.27
CA LYS A 27 -12.30 -10.97 11.84
C LYS A 27 -11.96 -11.31 13.30
N ALA A 28 -10.71 -11.15 13.71
CA ALA A 28 -10.26 -11.31 15.09
C ALA A 28 -10.37 -10.03 15.95
N GLY A 29 -10.88 -8.92 15.41
CA GLY A 29 -10.99 -7.65 16.13
C GLY A 29 -9.65 -6.95 16.36
N LEU A 30 -8.65 -7.20 15.53
CA LEU A 30 -7.29 -6.67 15.67
C LEU A 30 -6.98 -5.62 14.59
N HIS A 31 -6.22 -4.59 14.97
CA HIS A 31 -5.63 -3.66 14.01
C HIS A 31 -4.54 -4.32 13.15
N THR A 32 -4.38 -3.83 11.92
CA THR A 32 -3.31 -4.28 11.01
C THR A 32 -2.40 -3.11 10.66
N LEU A 33 -1.10 -3.24 10.90
CA LEU A 33 -0.11 -2.32 10.36
C LEU A 33 0.25 -2.76 8.93
N CYS A 34 0.07 -1.86 7.97
CA CYS A 34 0.39 -2.07 6.57
C CYS A 34 1.67 -1.29 6.22
N LEU A 35 2.76 -2.01 5.95
CA LEU A 35 4.00 -1.43 5.43
C LEU A 35 3.88 -1.28 3.91
N LEU A 36 4.23 -0.12 3.38
CA LEU A 36 4.09 0.19 1.96
C LEU A 36 5.42 0.00 1.22
N ASP A 37 5.33 -0.45 -0.03
CA ASP A 37 6.51 -0.80 -0.83
C ASP A 37 7.42 0.40 -1.11
N ILE A 38 8.71 0.11 -1.24
CA ILE A 38 9.73 1.08 -1.60
C ILE A 38 10.65 0.44 -2.64
N LYS A 39 10.73 1.10 -3.80
CA LYS A 39 11.64 0.72 -4.88
C LYS A 39 12.77 1.73 -4.96
N THR A 40 13.92 1.40 -4.40
CA THR A 40 15.12 2.25 -4.48
C THR A 40 16.11 1.71 -5.50
N LYS A 41 16.52 2.54 -6.48
CA LYS A 41 17.65 2.25 -7.39
C LYS A 41 17.50 0.92 -8.13
N GLU A 42 16.31 0.65 -8.67
CA GLU A 42 16.14 -0.48 -9.58
C GLU A 42 16.63 -0.09 -10.99
N GLN A 43 17.20 -1.03 -11.73
CA GLN A 43 17.45 -0.87 -13.16
C GLN A 43 16.22 -1.38 -13.91
N THR A 44 15.85 -0.73 -15.02
CA THR A 44 14.89 -1.33 -15.94
C THR A 44 15.42 -2.68 -16.42
N VAL A 45 14.52 -3.61 -16.72
CA VAL A 45 14.90 -4.94 -17.27
C VAL A 45 15.81 -4.78 -18.50
N GLU A 46 15.51 -3.79 -19.36
CA GLU A 46 16.33 -3.46 -20.52
C GLU A 46 17.76 -3.00 -20.15
N ASN A 47 17.89 -2.08 -19.19
CA ASN A 47 19.19 -1.58 -18.75
C ASN A 47 20.01 -2.68 -18.06
N LEU A 48 19.37 -3.53 -17.28
CA LEU A 48 19.98 -4.69 -16.65
C LEU A 48 20.49 -5.70 -17.69
N MET A 49 19.65 -6.07 -18.67
CA MET A 49 20.03 -6.98 -19.75
C MET A 49 21.19 -6.45 -20.61
N ARG A 50 21.32 -5.12 -20.72
CA ARG A 50 22.40 -4.45 -21.47
C ARG A 50 23.62 -4.08 -20.62
N GLY A 51 23.63 -4.40 -19.32
CA GLY A 51 24.71 -4.06 -18.40
C GLY A 51 24.91 -2.53 -18.23
N ARG A 52 23.88 -1.73 -18.48
CA ARG A 52 23.94 -0.27 -18.33
C ARG A 52 23.66 0.11 -16.88
N PRO A 53 24.56 0.83 -16.18
CA PRO A 53 24.36 1.26 -14.80
C PRO A 53 23.42 2.47 -14.71
N ILE A 54 22.27 2.39 -15.37
CA ILE A 54 21.23 3.43 -15.37
C ILE A 54 20.14 2.98 -14.42
N TYR A 55 20.00 3.71 -13.32
CA TYR A 55 19.03 3.42 -12.26
C TYR A 55 17.85 4.37 -12.33
N GLU A 56 16.66 3.84 -12.07
CA GLU A 56 15.47 4.64 -11.95
C GLU A 56 15.46 5.43 -10.63
N PRO A 57 14.80 6.60 -10.61
CA PRO A 57 14.62 7.35 -9.37
C PRO A 57 13.86 6.49 -8.34
N PRO A 58 14.14 6.65 -7.04
CA PRO A 58 13.41 5.96 -5.99
C PRO A 58 11.91 6.24 -6.06
N ARG A 59 11.11 5.18 -5.90
CA ARG A 59 9.65 5.26 -5.83
C ARG A 59 9.19 4.73 -4.49
N PHE A 60 8.38 5.52 -3.79
CA PHE A 60 7.76 5.16 -2.52
C PHE A 60 6.26 5.05 -2.76
N MET A 61 5.65 3.98 -2.28
CA MET A 61 4.21 3.83 -2.37
C MET A 61 3.53 4.82 -1.42
N THR A 62 2.63 5.63 -1.96
CA THR A 62 1.78 6.55 -1.19
C THR A 62 0.62 5.81 -0.53
N VAL A 63 0.02 6.40 0.50
CA VAL A 63 -1.18 5.82 1.14
C VAL A 63 -2.32 5.68 0.12
N ALA A 64 -2.50 6.69 -0.74
CA ALA A 64 -3.50 6.68 -1.80
C ALA A 64 -3.34 5.47 -2.75
N GLN A 65 -2.11 5.20 -3.21
CA GLN A 65 -1.83 4.05 -4.09
C GLN A 65 -2.13 2.71 -3.41
N ALA A 66 -1.77 2.57 -2.14
CA ALA A 66 -2.06 1.37 -1.36
C ALA A 66 -3.57 1.15 -1.21
N LEU A 67 -4.33 2.21 -0.93
CA LEU A 67 -5.79 2.16 -0.83
C LEU A 67 -6.44 1.81 -2.16
N VAL A 68 -5.93 2.30 -3.29
CA VAL A 68 -6.40 1.92 -4.63
C VAL A 68 -6.22 0.41 -4.87
N GLN A 69 -5.05 -0.16 -4.57
CA GLN A 69 -4.81 -1.60 -4.72
C GLN A 69 -5.73 -2.42 -3.79
N LEU A 70 -5.89 -2.00 -2.53
CA LEU A 70 -6.77 -2.68 -1.57
C LEU A 70 -8.24 -2.64 -2.03
N ARG A 71 -8.70 -1.51 -2.59
CA ARG A 71 -10.04 -1.36 -3.16
C ARG A 71 -10.28 -2.24 -4.37
N GLU A 72 -9.26 -2.41 -5.22
CA GLU A 72 -9.37 -3.31 -6.38
C GLU A 72 -9.54 -4.77 -5.91
N ILE A 73 -8.79 -5.20 -4.90
CA ILE A 73 -8.99 -6.53 -4.29
C ILE A 73 -10.37 -6.64 -3.61
N GLU A 74 -10.80 -5.59 -2.91
CA GLU A 74 -12.10 -5.53 -2.22
C GLU A 74 -13.27 -5.69 -3.17
N LYS A 75 -13.22 -5.10 -4.38
CA LYS A 75 -14.28 -5.23 -5.39
C LYS A 75 -14.56 -6.69 -5.76
N ASP A 76 -13.52 -7.52 -5.78
CA ASP A 76 -13.65 -8.93 -6.12
C ASP A 76 -14.01 -9.80 -4.89
N ARG A 77 -13.57 -9.40 -3.70
CA ARG A 77 -13.65 -10.23 -2.48
C ARG A 77 -14.78 -9.87 -1.52
N GLY A 78 -15.14 -8.60 -1.40
CA GLY A 78 -16.27 -8.14 -0.58
C GLY A 78 -16.16 -8.45 0.92
N GLU A 79 -14.97 -8.34 1.51
CA GLU A 79 -14.72 -8.63 2.93
C GLU A 79 -14.92 -7.40 3.86
N GLY A 80 -15.20 -6.22 3.28
CA GLY A 80 -15.47 -4.97 4.00
C GLY A 80 -14.21 -4.27 4.53
N ILE A 81 -13.03 -4.66 4.08
CA ILE A 81 -11.73 -4.18 4.60
C ILE A 81 -11.34 -2.83 3.99
N ALA A 82 -11.66 -2.61 2.72
CA ALA A 82 -11.29 -1.40 1.99
C ALA A 82 -12.48 -0.79 1.23
N ALA A 83 -13.70 -0.98 1.75
CA ALA A 83 -14.87 -0.29 1.22
C ALA A 83 -14.75 1.23 1.45
N ASP A 84 -15.47 2.03 0.67
CA ASP A 84 -15.33 3.50 0.71
C ASP A 84 -15.56 4.07 2.12
N GLY A 85 -16.51 3.52 2.87
CA GLY A 85 -16.81 3.92 4.24
C GLY A 85 -15.97 3.24 5.33
N THR A 86 -15.03 2.35 4.99
CA THR A 86 -14.20 1.69 6.00
C THR A 86 -13.21 2.69 6.58
N GLU A 87 -13.17 2.81 7.90
CA GLU A 87 -12.27 3.72 8.61
C GLU A 87 -10.84 3.20 8.59
N VAL A 88 -9.89 4.09 8.28
CA VAL A 88 -8.45 3.80 8.20
C VAL A 88 -7.64 4.95 8.79
N VAL A 89 -6.38 4.67 9.10
CA VAL A 89 -5.40 5.67 9.54
C VAL A 89 -4.27 5.71 8.52
N GLY A 90 -4.16 6.82 7.80
CA GLY A 90 -3.01 7.12 6.96
C GLY A 90 -1.90 7.78 7.79
N VAL A 91 -0.67 7.30 7.63
CA VAL A 91 0.50 7.81 8.35
C VAL A 91 1.63 8.06 7.37
N ALA A 92 2.14 9.30 7.36
CA ALA A 92 3.26 9.70 6.53
C ALA A 92 4.33 10.40 7.37
N ARG A 93 5.61 10.15 7.02
CA ARG A 93 6.77 10.85 7.58
C ARG A 93 6.83 10.82 9.13
N LEU A 94 6.37 9.73 9.75
CA LEU A 94 6.29 9.58 11.20
C LEU A 94 7.63 9.90 11.87
N GLY A 95 7.61 10.80 12.86
CA GLY A 95 8.81 11.23 13.60
C GLY A 95 9.60 12.38 12.95
N ARG A 96 9.12 12.96 11.85
CA ARG A 96 9.63 14.22 11.30
C ARG A 96 8.76 15.41 11.71
N ASP A 97 9.30 16.63 11.58
CA ASP A 97 8.55 17.87 11.84
C ASP A 97 7.32 18.01 10.91
N ASP A 98 7.41 17.45 9.71
CA ASP A 98 6.36 17.40 8.70
C ASP A 98 5.55 16.09 8.70
N GLN A 99 5.52 15.36 9.83
CA GLN A 99 4.69 14.16 9.98
C GLN A 99 3.20 14.46 9.75
N ALA A 100 2.49 13.51 9.16
CA ALA A 100 1.05 13.58 8.96
C ALA A 100 0.38 12.28 9.39
N VAL A 101 -0.69 12.39 10.16
CA VAL A 101 -1.56 11.29 10.57
C VAL A 101 -2.99 11.71 10.30
N VAL A 102 -3.68 10.99 9.42
CA VAL A 102 -5.06 11.29 9.03
C VAL A 102 -5.92 10.07 9.33
N PHE A 103 -6.98 10.29 10.09
CA PHE A 103 -8.02 9.31 10.34
C PHE A 103 -9.27 9.72 9.58
N GLY A 104 -9.90 8.75 8.92
CA GLY A 104 -11.14 8.96 8.19
C GLY A 104 -11.52 7.71 7.44
N THR A 105 -12.55 7.82 6.61
CA THR A 105 -12.94 6.76 5.68
C THR A 105 -11.85 6.53 4.64
N CYS A 106 -11.82 5.34 4.04
CA CYS A 106 -10.91 5.04 2.93
C CYS A 106 -11.00 6.07 1.81
N ALA A 107 -12.19 6.64 1.57
CA ALA A 107 -12.37 7.67 0.54
C ALA A 107 -11.70 8.98 0.93
N GLU A 108 -11.90 9.45 2.16
CA GLU A 108 -11.29 10.68 2.66
C GLU A 108 -9.77 10.57 2.76
N VAL A 109 -9.25 9.43 3.24
CA VAL A 109 -7.81 9.23 3.40
C VAL A 109 -7.10 9.04 2.06
N ALA A 110 -7.77 8.50 1.03
CA ALA A 110 -7.20 8.39 -0.30
C ALA A 110 -6.99 9.75 -0.99
N GLU A 111 -7.78 10.76 -0.63
CA GLU A 111 -7.64 12.13 -1.13
C GLU A 111 -6.67 12.99 -0.30
N ALA A 112 -6.17 12.46 0.82
CA ALA A 112 -5.18 13.14 1.64
C ALA A 112 -3.78 13.03 1.01
N ASP A 113 -3.01 14.12 1.06
CA ASP A 113 -1.62 14.16 0.60
C ASP A 113 -0.68 13.49 1.64
N LEU A 114 -0.56 12.16 1.54
CA LEU A 114 0.16 11.27 2.46
C LEU A 114 1.18 10.35 1.77
#